data_AF-A0A4Y7S665-F1
#
_entry.id   AF-A0A4Y7S665-F1
#
_cell.length_a   1.000
_cell.length_b   1.000
_cell.length_c   1.000
_cell.angle_alpha   90.00
_cell.angle_beta   90.00
_cell.angle_gamma   90.00
#
_symmetry.space_group_name_H-M   'P 1'
#
loop_
_entity.id
_entity.type
_entity.pdbx_description
1 polymer ?
#
loop_
_entity_poly.entity_id
_entity_poly.type
_entity_poly.pdbx_seq_one_letter_code
_entity_poly.pdbx_strand_id
1 'polypeptide(L)'
;MTHESGNLSMKHSAFQGKARDLTVIMLTSKSRFFYWKSRGFYLLLFNFRYYFSCIIMVIKAYFYFVGGCYISLKKRCFMKSKFIFFLFMGAVLFSFVIITPARCQESEEGQSWNKEQVVRAKILNVEDKLNSQEVMGAPEKGKEQSITVRVLGGQYNGQVLQVPHTISNHPGYDINVQPGDEVILYIEPDGNSIKNAYITDYARDKKLLYITLLFVFTLLLLGGKKGFKSTISLVITIGAIFLVLLPLILQGYDPVLMTIIISAVVAAVTLAIVGGITIKALSALIGTTGGVLTAGLLALTVGTAAQLTGFSDEDMHMLLYIPHSIDFDCRGLLFAGMIIGALGAVMDVGMSIASAIEEIMRANPAIGTGQLIRAGMNVGRDIMGTMANTLILAYTGGAIPLMLVFMAYDTPFLKIINLDLIATEVVRALTGSIGLIMAIPITSFTSGILFGLIKRNVNPIT
;
A
#
# COMPACT_ATOMS: atom_id res chain seq x y z
N MET A 1 -63.60 -37.52 -40.76
CA MET A 1 -62.17 -37.56 -40.42
C MET A 1 -62.02 -37.07 -39.00
N THR A 2 -62.03 -38.01 -38.08
CA THR A 2 -61.95 -37.86 -36.63
C THR A 2 -60.49 -37.99 -36.22
N HIS A 3 -59.72 -36.90 -36.16
CA HIS A 3 -58.38 -36.90 -35.57
C HIS A 3 -57.92 -35.46 -35.37
N GLU A 4 -58.46 -34.72 -34.38
CA GLU A 4 -57.79 -33.49 -33.90
C GLU A 4 -58.28 -32.90 -32.57
N SER A 5 -59.13 -33.59 -31.79
CA SER A 5 -59.59 -33.09 -30.48
C SER A 5 -58.74 -33.53 -29.28
N GLY A 6 -57.77 -34.44 -29.47
CA GLY A 6 -56.94 -34.97 -28.39
C GLY A 6 -55.69 -34.15 -28.03
N ASN A 7 -55.26 -33.22 -28.89
CA ASN A 7 -53.95 -32.56 -28.75
C ASN A 7 -53.97 -31.20 -28.04
N LEU A 8 -55.15 -30.61 -27.80
CA LEU A 8 -55.27 -29.33 -27.07
C LEU A 8 -55.27 -29.50 -25.55
N SER A 9 -55.80 -30.61 -25.01
CA SER A 9 -55.86 -30.85 -23.56
C SER A 9 -54.47 -31.19 -22.96
N MET A 10 -53.62 -31.90 -23.70
CA MET A 10 -52.23 -32.17 -23.28
C MET A 10 -51.31 -30.95 -23.37
N LYS A 11 -51.54 -30.04 -24.33
CA LYS A 11 -50.77 -28.78 -24.41
C LYS A 11 -51.14 -27.79 -23.30
N HIS A 12 -52.41 -27.73 -22.88
CA HIS A 12 -52.83 -26.84 -21.79
C HIS A 12 -52.34 -27.29 -20.40
N SER A 13 -52.29 -28.60 -20.15
CA SER A 13 -51.75 -29.16 -18.89
C SER A 13 -50.21 -29.02 -18.81
N ALA A 14 -49.50 -29.19 -19.93
CA ALA A 14 -48.05 -28.96 -19.99
C ALA A 14 -47.68 -27.47 -19.81
N PHE A 15 -48.50 -26.53 -20.31
CA PHE A 15 -48.26 -25.09 -20.13
C PHE A 15 -48.57 -24.63 -18.69
N GLN A 16 -49.60 -25.19 -18.04
CA GLN A 16 -49.89 -24.88 -16.63
C GLN A 16 -48.84 -25.49 -15.67
N GLY A 17 -48.29 -26.67 -15.98
CA GLY A 17 -47.17 -27.25 -15.24
C GLY A 17 -45.91 -26.39 -15.34
N LYS A 18 -45.53 -25.97 -16.57
CA LYS A 18 -44.35 -25.13 -16.79
C LYS A 18 -44.49 -23.72 -16.24
N ALA A 19 -45.70 -23.14 -16.25
CA ALA A 19 -45.98 -21.84 -15.62
C ALA A 19 -45.97 -21.91 -14.09
N ARG A 20 -46.48 -23.00 -13.49
CA ARG A 20 -46.34 -23.24 -12.04
C ARG A 20 -44.89 -23.43 -11.64
N ASP A 21 -44.10 -24.19 -12.40
CA ASP A 21 -42.67 -24.39 -12.14
C ASP A 21 -41.87 -23.09 -12.32
N LEU A 22 -42.14 -22.27 -13.35
CA LEU A 22 -41.51 -20.96 -13.50
C LEU A 22 -41.93 -19.97 -12.40
N THR A 23 -43.16 -20.04 -11.90
CA THR A 23 -43.63 -19.19 -10.79
C THR A 23 -43.02 -19.63 -9.47
N VAL A 24 -42.85 -20.94 -9.24
CA VAL A 24 -42.17 -21.49 -8.05
C VAL A 24 -40.67 -21.23 -8.11
N ILE A 25 -40.02 -21.31 -9.28
CA ILE A 25 -38.61 -20.95 -9.50
C ILE A 25 -38.40 -19.44 -9.37
N MET A 26 -39.31 -18.60 -9.88
CA MET A 26 -39.25 -17.15 -9.65
C MET A 26 -39.51 -16.79 -8.19
N LEU A 27 -40.43 -17.45 -7.48
CA LEU A 27 -40.69 -17.18 -6.06
C LEU A 27 -39.56 -17.72 -5.16
N THR A 28 -38.92 -18.85 -5.50
CA THR A 28 -37.73 -19.35 -4.77
C THR A 28 -36.44 -18.59 -5.14
N SER A 29 -36.32 -18.08 -6.36
CA SER A 29 -35.24 -17.18 -6.77
C SER A 29 -35.40 -15.80 -6.12
N LYS A 30 -36.60 -15.20 -6.16
CA LYS A 30 -36.85 -13.89 -5.55
C LYS A 30 -36.79 -13.94 -4.03
N SER A 31 -37.20 -15.04 -3.39
CA SER A 31 -36.99 -15.24 -1.95
C SER A 31 -35.54 -15.54 -1.60
N ARG A 32 -34.77 -16.32 -2.37
CA ARG A 32 -33.30 -16.47 -2.17
C ARG A 32 -32.54 -15.18 -2.44
N PHE A 33 -32.96 -14.38 -3.41
CA PHE A 33 -32.38 -13.07 -3.73
C PHE A 33 -32.72 -12.04 -2.64
N PHE A 34 -33.92 -12.09 -2.05
CA PHE A 34 -34.25 -11.28 -0.86
C PHE A 34 -33.53 -11.79 0.40
N TYR A 35 -33.32 -13.10 0.54
CA TYR A 35 -32.57 -13.68 1.66
C TYR A 35 -31.06 -13.37 1.57
N TRP A 36 -30.47 -13.37 0.36
CA TRP A 36 -29.08 -12.98 0.10
C TRP A 36 -28.88 -11.46 0.15
N LYS A 37 -29.81 -10.67 -0.39
CA LYS A 37 -29.77 -9.21 -0.28
C LYS A 37 -29.96 -8.78 1.18
N SER A 38 -30.81 -9.45 1.95
CA SER A 38 -30.97 -9.20 3.38
C SER A 38 -29.74 -9.66 4.18
N ARG A 39 -29.28 -10.91 4.11
CA ARG A 39 -28.09 -11.36 4.86
C ARG A 39 -26.80 -10.66 4.44
N GLY A 40 -26.59 -10.43 3.14
CA GLY A 40 -25.42 -9.71 2.62
C GLY A 40 -25.42 -8.24 3.01
N PHE A 41 -26.57 -7.57 2.97
CA PHE A 41 -26.72 -6.17 3.43
C PHE A 41 -26.70 -6.05 4.95
N TYR A 42 -27.22 -7.02 5.69
CA TYR A 42 -27.09 -7.06 7.16
C TYR A 42 -25.66 -7.40 7.59
N LEU A 43 -24.93 -8.29 6.92
CA LEU A 43 -23.49 -8.53 7.18
C LEU A 43 -22.62 -7.37 6.72
N LEU A 44 -22.95 -6.71 5.60
CA LEU A 44 -22.31 -5.46 5.19
C LEU A 44 -22.60 -4.35 6.18
N LEU A 45 -23.85 -4.16 6.63
CA LEU A 45 -24.18 -3.16 7.66
C LEU A 45 -23.59 -3.53 9.02
N PHE A 46 -23.48 -4.82 9.37
CA PHE A 46 -22.88 -5.27 10.63
C PHE A 46 -21.37 -5.03 10.60
N ASN A 47 -20.70 -5.39 9.50
CA ASN A 47 -19.28 -5.09 9.27
C ASN A 47 -19.06 -3.59 9.16
N PHE A 48 -19.87 -2.84 8.41
CA PHE A 48 -19.77 -1.39 8.29
C PHE A 48 -19.97 -0.72 9.65
N ARG A 49 -20.92 -1.17 10.46
CA ARG A 49 -21.12 -0.67 11.82
C ARG A 49 -20.01 -1.10 12.78
N TYR A 50 -19.40 -2.27 12.60
CA TYR A 50 -18.24 -2.72 13.37
C TYR A 50 -16.97 -1.97 13.00
N TYR A 51 -16.67 -1.82 11.71
CA TYR A 51 -15.52 -1.10 11.16
C TYR A 51 -15.63 0.40 11.41
N PHE A 52 -16.81 1.00 11.20
CA PHE A 52 -17.06 2.40 11.56
C PHE A 52 -17.02 2.60 13.07
N SER A 53 -17.50 1.64 13.88
CA SER A 53 -17.28 1.66 15.33
C SER A 53 -15.82 1.50 15.70
N CYS A 54 -15.04 0.67 15.01
CA CYS A 54 -13.60 0.52 15.22
C CYS A 54 -12.87 1.79 14.83
N ILE A 55 -13.16 2.41 13.68
CA ILE A 55 -12.58 3.69 13.24
C ILE A 55 -12.94 4.81 14.21
N ILE A 56 -14.21 4.94 14.59
CA ILE A 56 -14.64 5.87 15.63
C ILE A 56 -13.95 5.54 16.95
N MET A 57 -13.73 4.27 17.28
CA MET A 57 -13.02 3.87 18.49
C MET A 57 -11.54 4.18 18.39
N VAL A 58 -10.88 4.08 17.24
CA VAL A 58 -9.48 4.49 17.00
C VAL A 58 -9.37 6.01 17.08
N ILE A 59 -10.27 6.75 16.42
CA ILE A 59 -10.31 8.21 16.46
C ILE A 59 -10.61 8.68 17.89
N LYS A 60 -11.61 8.12 18.56
CA LYS A 60 -11.91 8.40 19.96
C LYS A 60 -10.77 7.98 20.87
N ALA A 61 -10.11 6.86 20.65
CA ALA A 61 -8.95 6.42 21.44
C ALA A 61 -7.76 7.35 21.22
N TYR A 62 -7.50 7.79 19.98
CA TYR A 62 -6.49 8.77 19.63
C TYR A 62 -6.77 10.12 20.31
N PHE A 63 -7.98 10.68 20.17
CA PHE A 63 -8.37 11.93 20.82
C PHE A 63 -8.47 11.81 22.34
N TYR A 64 -8.92 10.68 22.88
CA TYR A 64 -8.94 10.39 24.32
C TYR A 64 -7.52 10.17 24.87
N PHE A 65 -6.58 9.71 24.05
CA PHE A 65 -5.17 9.62 24.42
C PHE A 65 -4.47 10.97 24.38
N VAL A 66 -4.70 11.77 23.33
CA VAL A 66 -4.18 13.15 23.23
C VAL A 66 -4.78 14.01 24.36
N GLY A 67 -6.10 13.96 24.56
CA GLY A 67 -6.82 14.68 25.62
C GLY A 67 -6.60 14.10 27.03
N GLY A 68 -6.47 12.79 27.17
CA GLY A 68 -6.16 12.10 28.42
C GLY A 68 -4.70 12.28 28.85
N CYS A 69 -3.77 12.43 27.91
CA CYS A 69 -2.40 12.89 28.20
C CYS A 69 -2.39 14.32 28.74
N TYR A 70 -3.27 15.19 28.26
CA TYR A 70 -3.41 16.56 28.76
C TYR A 70 -4.02 16.60 30.17
N ILE A 71 -5.07 15.81 30.43
CA ILE A 71 -5.82 15.82 31.70
C ILE A 71 -5.13 15.02 32.83
N SER A 72 -4.32 13.99 32.50
CA SER A 72 -3.78 13.03 33.49
C SER A 72 -2.27 13.16 33.77
N LEU A 73 -1.69 14.34 33.56
CA LEU A 73 -0.33 14.72 34.01
C LEU A 73 -0.17 14.75 35.56
N LYS A 74 -1.23 14.42 36.32
CA LYS A 74 -1.35 14.61 37.77
C LYS A 74 -1.12 13.36 38.64
N LYS A 75 -0.96 12.14 38.09
CA LYS A 75 -0.76 10.92 38.91
C LYS A 75 0.36 10.01 38.38
N ARG A 76 1.21 9.53 39.29
CA ARG A 76 2.37 8.66 39.06
C ARG A 76 2.01 7.23 38.58
N CYS A 77 0.71 6.89 38.44
CA CYS A 77 0.19 5.59 37.99
C CYS A 77 0.10 5.44 36.45
N PHE A 78 0.88 6.25 35.72
CA PHE A 78 0.64 6.62 34.32
C PHE A 78 1.39 5.75 33.28
N MET A 79 2.44 5.03 33.69
CA MET A 79 3.27 4.22 32.76
C MET A 79 2.58 2.91 32.31
N LYS A 80 1.79 2.26 33.18
CA LYS A 80 1.06 1.02 32.83
C LYS A 80 -0.08 1.28 31.83
N SER A 81 -0.75 2.43 31.93
CA SER A 81 -1.82 2.83 31.01
C SER A 81 -1.32 3.10 29.58
N LYS A 82 -0.12 3.68 29.44
CA LYS A 82 0.49 3.93 28.13
C LYS A 82 0.88 2.65 27.38
N PHE A 83 1.40 1.65 28.10
CA PHE A 83 1.71 0.34 27.52
C PHE A 83 0.45 -0.36 26.99
N ILE A 84 -0.65 -0.30 27.75
CA ILE A 84 -1.95 -0.85 27.35
C ILE A 84 -2.51 -0.13 26.11
N PHE A 85 -2.33 1.18 25.97
CA PHE A 85 -2.79 1.93 24.79
C PHE A 85 -2.02 1.59 23.51
N PHE A 86 -0.69 1.54 23.56
CA PHE A 86 0.10 1.14 22.38
C PHE A 86 -0.09 -0.33 22.04
N LEU A 87 -0.27 -1.18 23.06
CA LEU A 87 -0.64 -2.58 22.87
C LEU A 87 -2.07 -2.72 22.32
N PHE A 88 -2.99 -1.82 22.67
CA PHE A 88 -4.33 -1.73 22.09
C PHE A 88 -4.29 -1.23 20.64
N MET A 89 -3.50 -0.21 20.29
CA MET A 89 -3.32 0.21 18.89
C MET A 89 -2.65 -0.86 18.03
N GLY A 90 -1.64 -1.54 18.57
CA GLY A 90 -1.03 -2.70 17.93
C GLY A 90 -2.02 -3.85 17.78
N ALA A 91 -2.84 -4.11 18.81
CA ALA A 91 -3.92 -5.10 18.75
C ALA A 91 -5.04 -4.69 17.80
N VAL A 92 -5.29 -3.39 17.59
CA VAL A 92 -6.23 -2.89 16.58
C VAL A 92 -5.66 -3.15 15.20
N LEU A 93 -4.41 -2.79 14.89
CA LEU A 93 -3.76 -3.17 13.63
C LEU A 93 -3.84 -4.67 13.39
N PHE A 94 -3.52 -5.46 14.43
CA PHE A 94 -3.56 -6.93 14.35
C PHE A 94 -4.98 -7.48 14.20
N SER A 95 -5.96 -6.85 14.84
CA SER A 95 -7.38 -7.15 14.69
C SER A 95 -7.86 -6.83 13.28
N PHE A 96 -7.41 -5.73 12.67
CA PHE A 96 -7.67 -5.43 11.27
C PHE A 96 -7.06 -6.50 10.34
N VAL A 97 -5.83 -6.98 10.60
CA VAL A 97 -5.20 -8.08 9.84
C VAL A 97 -5.96 -9.41 9.99
N ILE A 98 -6.58 -9.67 11.14
CA ILE A 98 -7.37 -10.89 11.37
C ILE A 98 -8.80 -10.77 10.79
N ILE A 99 -9.40 -9.58 10.89
CA ILE A 99 -10.80 -9.35 10.50
C ILE A 99 -10.93 -9.01 9.02
N THR A 100 -9.88 -8.53 8.34
CA THR A 100 -9.84 -8.68 6.89
C THR A 100 -9.60 -10.17 6.64
N PRO A 101 -10.62 -10.96 6.23
CA PRO A 101 -10.23 -12.17 5.54
C PRO A 101 -9.41 -11.65 4.37
N ALA A 102 -8.28 -12.28 4.07
CA ALA A 102 -7.82 -12.28 2.70
C ALA A 102 -8.97 -12.88 1.88
N ARG A 103 -9.98 -12.07 1.54
CA ARG A 103 -10.83 -12.31 0.39
C ARG A 103 -9.94 -12.01 -0.81
N CYS A 104 -8.90 -12.83 -0.99
CA CYS A 104 -8.76 -13.46 -2.28
C CYS A 104 -10.12 -14.10 -2.48
N GLN A 105 -10.94 -13.45 -3.30
CA GLN A 105 -12.19 -14.02 -3.74
C GLN A 105 -11.82 -15.41 -4.23
N GLU A 106 -12.29 -16.41 -3.48
CA GLU A 106 -12.30 -17.78 -3.95
C GLU A 106 -13.04 -17.68 -5.28
N SER A 107 -12.27 -17.85 -6.36
CA SER A 107 -12.81 -18.04 -7.69
C SER A 107 -13.91 -19.07 -7.52
N GLU A 108 -15.10 -18.80 -8.06
CA GLU A 108 -16.22 -19.75 -8.03
C GLU A 108 -15.67 -21.16 -8.24
N GLU A 109 -15.94 -22.07 -7.30
CA GLU A 109 -15.64 -23.50 -7.41
C GLU A 109 -16.34 -24.04 -8.66
N GLY A 110 -15.65 -23.90 -9.78
CA GLY A 110 -16.13 -24.21 -11.12
C GLY A 110 -14.91 -24.53 -11.98
N GLN A 111 -14.38 -25.73 -11.76
CA GLN A 111 -13.22 -26.39 -12.41
C GLN A 111 -11.87 -26.29 -11.67
N SER A 112 -11.77 -27.07 -10.59
CA SER A 112 -10.56 -27.29 -9.77
C SER A 112 -9.39 -28.03 -10.46
N TRP A 113 -9.50 -28.45 -11.72
CA TRP A 113 -8.49 -29.32 -12.36
C TRP A 113 -7.48 -28.60 -13.26
N ASN A 114 -7.68 -27.32 -13.58
CA ASN A 114 -6.81 -26.54 -14.47
C ASN A 114 -6.40 -25.19 -13.86
N LYS A 115 -6.00 -25.19 -12.57
CA LYS A 115 -5.44 -23.96 -11.98
C LYS A 115 -4.00 -23.84 -12.47
N GLU A 116 -3.71 -22.75 -13.16
CA GLU A 116 -2.41 -22.51 -13.77
C GLU A 116 -1.32 -22.50 -12.67
N GLN A 117 -0.18 -23.13 -12.97
CA GLN A 117 0.90 -23.30 -12.00
C GLN A 117 2.09 -22.42 -12.36
N VAL A 118 2.46 -21.56 -11.42
CA VAL A 118 3.67 -20.75 -11.50
C VAL A 118 4.79 -21.46 -10.76
N VAL A 119 5.82 -21.90 -11.47
CA VAL A 119 6.94 -22.66 -10.90
C VAL A 119 8.28 -22.11 -11.33
N ARG A 120 9.32 -22.33 -10.51
CA ARG A 120 10.69 -21.99 -10.91
C ARG A 120 11.25 -23.08 -11.83
N ALA A 121 11.98 -22.68 -12.86
CA ALA A 121 12.73 -23.57 -13.72
C ALA A 121 14.17 -23.08 -13.93
N LYS A 122 15.08 -24.00 -14.24
CA LYS A 122 16.47 -23.71 -14.62
C LYS A 122 16.68 -24.03 -16.08
N ILE A 123 17.29 -23.11 -16.82
CA ILE A 123 17.57 -23.31 -18.24
C ILE A 123 18.78 -24.23 -18.40
N LEU A 124 18.61 -25.25 -19.24
CA LEU A 124 19.65 -26.23 -19.57
C LEU A 124 20.27 -25.92 -20.92
N ASN A 125 19.45 -25.66 -21.93
CA ASN A 125 19.90 -25.37 -23.29
C ASN A 125 18.98 -24.36 -23.98
N VAL A 126 19.52 -23.57 -24.89
CA VAL A 126 18.79 -22.62 -25.73
C VAL A 126 19.13 -22.95 -27.18
N GLU A 127 18.11 -23.29 -27.96
CA GLU A 127 18.27 -23.64 -29.38
C GLU A 127 17.50 -22.63 -30.24
N ASP A 128 18.21 -21.93 -31.11
CA ASP A 128 17.57 -21.02 -32.07
C ASP A 128 16.86 -21.83 -33.16
N LYS A 129 15.57 -21.53 -33.41
CA LYS A 129 14.90 -22.10 -34.58
C LYS A 129 15.33 -21.30 -35.80
N LEU A 130 16.06 -21.97 -36.70
CA LEU A 130 16.43 -21.45 -38.03
C LEU A 130 15.17 -21.31 -38.91
N ASN A 131 14.35 -20.29 -38.69
CA ASN A 131 13.28 -19.93 -39.63
C ASN A 131 12.78 -18.49 -39.46
N SER A 132 13.68 -17.52 -39.55
CA SER A 132 13.31 -16.16 -39.92
C SER A 132 13.79 -15.92 -41.35
N GLN A 133 13.01 -16.33 -42.35
CA GLN A 133 13.17 -15.76 -43.69
C GLN A 133 13.02 -14.24 -43.54
N GLU A 134 14.12 -13.52 -43.74
CA GLU A 134 14.15 -12.07 -43.92
C GLU A 134 13.31 -11.73 -45.16
N VAL A 135 12.02 -11.48 -44.96
CA VAL A 135 11.20 -10.86 -46.00
C VAL A 135 11.49 -9.37 -45.93
N MET A 136 12.21 -8.85 -46.93
CA MET A 136 12.47 -7.40 -47.05
C MET A 136 11.18 -6.60 -46.86
N GLY A 137 11.17 -5.70 -45.89
CA GLY A 137 10.08 -4.75 -45.65
C GLY A 137 9.09 -5.12 -44.54
N ALA A 138 9.26 -6.24 -43.83
CA ALA A 138 8.53 -6.51 -42.59
C ALA A 138 9.31 -5.97 -41.37
N PRO A 139 8.64 -5.44 -40.32
CA PRO A 139 9.31 -5.19 -39.03
C PRO A 139 9.98 -6.49 -38.58
N GLU A 140 11.22 -6.41 -38.10
CA GLU A 140 12.05 -7.57 -37.74
C GLU A 140 11.19 -8.62 -37.02
N LYS A 141 10.95 -9.76 -37.68
CA LYS A 141 10.25 -10.86 -37.03
C LYS A 141 11.14 -11.33 -35.89
N GLY A 142 10.59 -11.32 -34.68
CA GLY A 142 11.28 -11.77 -33.49
C GLY A 142 11.93 -13.15 -33.65
N LYS A 143 13.02 -13.39 -32.93
CA LYS A 143 13.71 -14.69 -32.95
C LYS A 143 12.88 -15.72 -32.17
N GLU A 144 12.54 -16.82 -32.81
CA GLU A 144 11.95 -17.98 -32.13
C GLU A 144 13.05 -18.91 -31.63
N GLN A 145 13.00 -19.25 -30.35
CA GLN A 145 13.91 -20.15 -29.66
C GLN A 145 13.12 -21.31 -29.04
N SER A 146 13.73 -22.49 -29.03
CA SER A 146 13.29 -23.62 -28.21
C SER A 146 14.20 -23.72 -27.00
N ILE A 147 13.65 -23.55 -25.81
CA ILE A 147 14.43 -23.53 -24.57
C ILE A 147 14.14 -24.81 -23.80
N THR A 148 15.20 -25.57 -23.50
CA THR A 148 15.10 -26.73 -22.62
C THR A 148 15.26 -26.28 -21.18
N VAL A 149 14.23 -26.48 -20.36
CA VAL A 149 14.18 -26.08 -18.96
C VAL A 149 13.97 -27.28 -18.04
N ARG A 150 14.56 -27.24 -16.84
CA ARG A 150 14.29 -28.19 -15.75
C ARG A 150 13.43 -27.52 -14.69
N VAL A 151 12.28 -28.07 -14.40
CA VAL A 151 11.39 -27.57 -13.34
C VAL A 151 11.99 -27.87 -11.97
N LEU A 152 12.01 -26.88 -11.07
CA LEU A 152 12.61 -26.96 -9.73
C LEU A 152 11.59 -27.03 -8.58
N GLY A 153 10.28 -26.99 -8.89
CA GLY A 153 9.23 -27.00 -7.88
C GLY A 153 7.85 -27.30 -8.47
N GLY A 154 6.84 -27.45 -7.60
CA GLY A 154 5.48 -27.82 -8.00
C GLY A 154 5.36 -29.30 -8.35
N GLN A 155 4.23 -29.67 -8.99
CA GLN A 155 3.90 -31.07 -9.28
C GLN A 155 4.82 -31.72 -10.33
N TYR A 156 5.49 -30.90 -11.13
CA TYR A 156 6.40 -31.34 -12.20
C TYR A 156 7.88 -31.25 -11.82
N ASN A 157 8.20 -31.20 -10.52
CA ASN A 157 9.58 -31.03 -10.06
C ASN A 157 10.53 -32.10 -10.64
N GLY A 158 11.67 -31.66 -11.17
CA GLY A 158 12.68 -32.50 -11.80
C GLY A 158 12.43 -32.83 -13.27
N GLN A 159 11.23 -32.56 -13.80
CA GLN A 159 10.92 -32.79 -15.21
C GLN A 159 11.65 -31.80 -16.11
N VAL A 160 12.07 -32.29 -17.28
CA VAL A 160 12.71 -31.47 -18.32
C VAL A 160 11.70 -31.23 -19.42
N LEU A 161 11.48 -29.96 -19.76
CA LEU A 161 10.49 -29.51 -20.73
C LEU A 161 11.18 -28.70 -21.82
N GLN A 162 10.70 -28.81 -23.04
CA GLN A 162 11.04 -27.86 -24.10
C GLN A 162 9.92 -26.83 -24.20
N VAL A 163 10.30 -25.56 -24.10
CA VAL A 163 9.39 -24.43 -24.02
C VAL A 163 9.68 -23.52 -25.21
N PRO A 164 8.69 -23.19 -26.05
CA PRO A 164 8.86 -22.18 -27.08
C PRO A 164 9.03 -20.81 -26.43
N HIS A 165 9.95 -20.01 -26.96
CA HIS A 165 10.22 -18.66 -26.50
C HIS A 165 10.45 -17.74 -27.69
N THR A 166 9.88 -16.55 -27.66
CA THR A 166 9.98 -15.60 -28.77
C THR A 166 10.58 -14.31 -28.25
N ILE A 167 11.68 -13.88 -28.85
CA ILE A 167 12.34 -12.60 -28.58
C ILE A 167 11.85 -11.61 -29.63
N SER A 168 11.12 -10.59 -29.23
CA SER A 168 10.47 -9.59 -30.09
C SER A 168 11.38 -8.46 -30.57
N ASN A 169 12.68 -8.51 -30.23
CA ASN A 169 13.67 -7.44 -30.41
C ASN A 169 13.30 -6.12 -29.70
N HIS A 170 12.44 -6.20 -28.67
CA HIS A 170 12.09 -5.07 -27.82
C HIS A 170 12.77 -5.21 -26.44
N PRO A 171 13.71 -4.32 -26.07
CA PRO A 171 14.53 -4.47 -24.88
C PRO A 171 13.74 -4.47 -23.55
N GLY A 172 12.53 -3.92 -23.55
CA GLY A 172 11.65 -3.91 -22.37
C GLY A 172 10.78 -5.16 -22.18
N TYR A 173 10.58 -5.98 -23.23
CA TYR A 173 9.72 -7.17 -23.19
C TYR A 173 10.50 -8.48 -23.38
N ASP A 174 11.71 -8.39 -23.93
CA ASP A 174 12.51 -9.56 -24.25
C ASP A 174 13.21 -10.14 -23.01
N ILE A 175 13.01 -11.43 -22.80
CA ILE A 175 13.69 -12.20 -21.77
C ILE A 175 14.83 -12.96 -22.45
N ASN A 176 16.01 -12.35 -22.50
CA ASN A 176 17.20 -12.95 -23.10
C ASN A 176 17.87 -13.91 -22.11
N VAL A 177 17.57 -15.19 -22.24
CA VAL A 177 18.03 -16.18 -21.28
C VAL A 177 19.28 -16.93 -21.71
N GLN A 178 20.07 -17.39 -20.74
CA GLN A 178 21.28 -18.20 -20.98
C GLN A 178 21.22 -19.54 -20.22
N PRO A 179 21.96 -20.57 -20.68
CA PRO A 179 22.14 -21.80 -19.92
C PRO A 179 22.63 -21.52 -18.50
N GLY A 180 21.92 -22.06 -17.51
CA GLY A 180 22.20 -21.84 -16.08
C GLY A 180 21.30 -20.81 -15.39
N ASP A 181 20.59 -19.96 -16.15
CA ASP A 181 19.66 -19.00 -15.57
C ASP A 181 18.46 -19.67 -14.89
N GLU A 182 17.96 -19.03 -13.84
CA GLU A 182 16.71 -19.39 -13.18
C GLU A 182 15.59 -18.45 -13.65
N VAL A 183 14.48 -19.04 -14.09
CA VAL A 183 13.31 -18.34 -14.63
C VAL A 183 12.03 -18.81 -13.94
N ILE A 184 10.97 -18.01 -14.09
CA ILE A 184 9.62 -18.33 -13.70
C ILE A 184 8.91 -18.87 -14.94
N LEU A 185 8.31 -20.05 -14.77
CA LEU A 185 7.60 -20.77 -15.79
C LEU A 185 6.12 -20.80 -15.43
N TYR A 186 5.29 -20.46 -16.40
CA TYR A 186 3.86 -20.68 -16.32
C TYR A 186 3.53 -22.02 -16.98
N ILE A 187 2.83 -22.89 -16.26
CA ILE A 187 2.41 -24.19 -16.76
C ILE A 187 0.88 -24.24 -16.77
N GLU A 188 0.32 -24.50 -17.94
CA GLU A 188 -1.09 -24.82 -18.12
C GLU A 188 -1.23 -26.36 -18.07
N PRO A 189 -1.77 -26.92 -16.98
CA PRO A 189 -1.99 -28.36 -16.89
C PRO A 189 -3.18 -28.79 -17.76
N ASP A 190 -3.13 -30.00 -18.28
CA ASP A 190 -4.25 -30.73 -18.85
C ASP A 190 -4.31 -32.11 -18.18
N GLY A 191 -5.06 -32.18 -17.08
CA GLY A 191 -5.08 -33.33 -16.18
C GLY A 191 -3.69 -33.59 -15.58
N ASN A 192 -3.07 -34.71 -15.95
CA ASN A 192 -1.72 -35.10 -15.50
C ASN A 192 -0.61 -34.73 -16.51
N SER A 193 -0.97 -34.23 -17.68
CA SER A 193 -0.06 -33.77 -18.73
C SER A 193 0.06 -32.25 -18.75
N ILE A 194 1.09 -31.73 -19.41
CA ILE A 194 1.29 -30.30 -19.61
C ILE A 194 0.74 -29.93 -20.97
N LYS A 195 -0.26 -29.05 -21.01
CA LYS A 195 -0.85 -28.54 -22.26
C LYS A 195 0.07 -27.53 -22.92
N ASN A 196 0.55 -26.59 -22.12
CA ASN A 196 1.44 -25.55 -22.57
C ASN A 196 2.32 -25.07 -21.40
N ALA A 197 3.51 -24.58 -21.73
CA ALA A 197 4.38 -23.94 -20.76
C ALA A 197 5.14 -22.80 -21.45
N TYR A 198 5.27 -21.67 -20.78
CA TYR A 198 5.99 -20.51 -21.31
C TYR A 198 6.70 -19.75 -20.19
N ILE A 199 7.83 -19.14 -20.55
CA ILE A 199 8.64 -18.34 -19.63
C ILE A 199 7.95 -16.99 -19.45
N THR A 200 7.71 -16.59 -18.20
CA THR A 200 7.09 -15.30 -17.89
C THR A 200 8.10 -14.26 -17.46
N ASP A 201 9.11 -14.65 -16.68
CA ASP A 201 10.05 -13.69 -16.11
C ASP A 201 11.31 -14.37 -15.55
N TYR A 202 12.33 -13.58 -15.20
CA TYR A 202 13.49 -14.10 -14.47
C TYR A 202 13.18 -14.34 -12.99
N ALA A 203 13.77 -15.38 -12.41
CA ALA A 203 13.71 -15.61 -10.97
C ALA A 203 14.69 -14.67 -10.23
N ARG A 204 14.19 -13.52 -9.78
CA ARG A 204 14.99 -12.46 -9.12
C ARG A 204 14.98 -12.53 -7.59
N ASP A 205 14.06 -13.30 -7.00
CA ASP A 205 13.78 -13.34 -5.57
C ASP A 205 15.01 -13.68 -4.70
N LYS A 206 15.87 -14.61 -5.10
CA LYS A 206 17.11 -14.93 -4.36
C LYS A 206 18.07 -13.73 -4.30
N LYS A 207 18.25 -13.04 -5.43
CA LYS A 207 19.14 -11.88 -5.55
C LYS A 207 18.61 -10.70 -4.73
N LEU A 208 17.29 -10.49 -4.79
CA LEU A 208 16.59 -9.50 -3.96
C LEU A 208 16.73 -9.83 -2.47
N LEU A 209 16.60 -11.10 -2.09
CA LEU A 209 16.79 -11.53 -0.71
C LEU A 209 18.20 -11.22 -0.19
N TYR A 210 19.25 -11.44 -1.00
CA TYR A 210 20.63 -11.12 -0.59
C TYR A 210 20.82 -9.64 -0.30
N ILE A 211 20.29 -8.75 -1.14
CA ILE A 211 20.43 -7.31 -0.88
C ILE A 211 19.56 -6.85 0.31
N THR A 212 18.39 -7.45 0.50
CA THR A 212 17.57 -7.22 1.70
C THR A 212 18.30 -7.66 2.96
N LEU A 213 18.93 -8.84 2.95
CA LEU A 213 19.72 -9.33 4.09
C LEU A 213 20.94 -8.44 4.36
N LEU A 214 21.63 -7.97 3.32
CA LEU A 214 22.74 -7.03 3.46
C LEU A 214 22.30 -5.70 4.09
N PHE A 215 21.15 -5.18 3.67
CA PHE A 215 20.56 -3.96 4.25
C PHE A 215 20.24 -4.15 5.74
N VAL A 216 19.53 -5.23 6.09
CA VAL A 216 19.21 -5.54 7.49
C VAL A 216 20.48 -5.76 8.31
N PHE A 217 21.44 -6.51 7.80
CA PHE A 217 22.72 -6.75 8.46
C PHE A 217 23.45 -5.44 8.75
N THR A 218 23.51 -4.52 7.78
CA THR A 218 24.15 -3.21 7.95
C THR A 218 23.44 -2.36 9.01
N LEU A 219 22.10 -2.36 9.04
CA LEU A 219 21.33 -1.70 10.09
C LEU A 219 21.59 -2.27 11.47
N LEU A 220 21.70 -3.59 11.60
CA LEU A 220 21.98 -4.26 12.88
C LEU A 220 23.42 -4.00 13.34
N LEU A 221 24.37 -4.03 12.42
CA LEU A 221 25.79 -3.83 12.70
C LEU A 221 26.07 -2.39 13.14
N LEU A 222 25.54 -1.39 12.42
CA LEU A 222 25.78 0.03 12.72
C LEU A 222 24.82 0.59 13.79
N GLY A 223 23.56 0.15 13.77
CA GLY A 223 22.52 0.66 14.68
C GLY A 223 22.36 -0.11 15.99
N GLY A 224 22.96 -1.30 16.12
CA GLY A 224 22.85 -2.15 17.30
C GLY A 224 21.38 -2.40 17.73
N LYS A 225 21.08 -2.17 19.02
CA LYS A 225 19.71 -2.31 19.55
C LYS A 225 18.70 -1.35 18.91
N LYS A 226 19.13 -0.14 18.52
CA LYS A 226 18.27 0.83 17.84
C LYS A 226 18.02 0.42 16.38
N GLY A 227 19.05 -0.11 15.72
CA GLY A 227 18.97 -0.71 14.39
C GLY A 227 17.94 -1.83 14.33
N PHE A 228 17.99 -2.77 15.29
CA PHE A 228 17.00 -3.86 15.38
C PHE A 228 15.56 -3.36 15.52
N LYS A 229 15.34 -2.37 16.40
CA LYS A 229 14.03 -1.71 16.56
C LYS A 229 13.56 -1.05 15.27
N SER A 230 14.47 -0.41 14.54
CA SER A 230 14.20 0.23 13.25
C SER A 230 13.81 -0.79 12.18
N THR A 231 14.46 -1.95 12.16
CA THR A 231 14.09 -3.05 11.25
C THR A 231 12.68 -3.56 11.53
N ILE A 232 12.33 -3.79 12.80
CA ILE A 232 10.98 -4.20 13.20
C ILE A 232 9.94 -3.15 12.79
N SER A 233 10.21 -1.86 13.04
CA SER A 233 9.28 -0.81 12.64
C SER A 233 9.07 -0.74 11.13
N LEU A 234 10.12 -0.96 10.33
CA LEU A 234 10.01 -1.00 8.88
C LEU A 234 9.12 -2.17 8.41
N VAL A 235 9.31 -3.36 8.98
CA VAL A 235 8.47 -4.53 8.67
C VAL A 235 7.01 -4.27 9.05
N ILE A 236 6.74 -3.63 10.19
CA ILE A 236 5.38 -3.25 10.60
C ILE A 236 4.78 -2.24 9.63
N THR A 237 5.53 -1.23 9.19
CA THR A 237 5.05 -0.24 8.20
C THR A 237 4.68 -0.91 6.89
N ILE A 238 5.58 -1.74 6.33
CA ILE A 238 5.33 -2.47 5.08
C ILE A 238 4.13 -3.41 5.26
N GLY A 239 4.10 -4.17 6.35
CA GLY A 239 2.98 -5.06 6.66
C GLY A 239 1.65 -4.34 6.81
N ALA A 240 1.62 -3.16 7.43
CA ALA A 240 0.40 -2.36 7.54
C ALA A 240 -0.09 -1.87 6.17
N ILE A 241 0.81 -1.53 5.25
CA ILE A 241 0.43 -1.16 3.88
C ILE A 241 -0.17 -2.37 3.15
N PHE A 242 0.54 -3.50 3.10
CA PHE A 242 0.13 -4.67 2.31
C PHE A 242 -1.05 -5.46 2.92
N LEU A 243 -1.13 -5.57 4.25
CA LEU A 243 -2.12 -6.42 4.93
C LEU A 243 -3.33 -5.63 5.44
N VAL A 244 -3.24 -4.31 5.54
CA VAL A 244 -4.33 -3.47 6.07
C VAL A 244 -4.79 -2.42 5.05
N LEU A 245 -3.89 -1.53 4.61
CA LEU A 245 -4.27 -0.42 3.72
C LEU A 245 -4.78 -0.92 2.36
N LEU A 246 -3.99 -1.73 1.64
CA LEU A 246 -4.37 -2.21 0.31
C LEU A 246 -5.66 -3.06 0.34
N PRO A 247 -5.84 -4.03 1.26
CA PRO A 247 -7.10 -4.78 1.34
C PRO A 247 -8.32 -3.92 1.67
N LEU A 248 -8.17 -2.85 2.47
CA LEU A 248 -9.26 -1.91 2.75
C LEU A 248 -9.62 -1.09 1.50
N ILE A 249 -8.64 -0.61 0.75
CA ILE A 249 -8.91 0.09 -0.51
C ILE A 249 -9.61 -0.85 -1.51
N LEU A 250 -9.17 -2.10 -1.61
CA LEU A 250 -9.81 -3.13 -2.44
C LEU A 250 -11.22 -3.50 -1.97
N GLN A 251 -11.62 -3.16 -0.75
CA GLN A 251 -12.99 -3.29 -0.25
C GLN A 251 -13.88 -2.08 -0.58
N GLY A 252 -13.34 -1.06 -1.26
CA GLY A 252 -14.06 0.15 -1.65
C GLY A 252 -14.12 1.23 -0.57
N TYR A 253 -13.25 1.19 0.45
CA TYR A 253 -13.13 2.28 1.41
C TYR A 253 -12.37 3.48 0.82
N ASP A 254 -12.72 4.68 1.29
CA ASP A 254 -12.07 5.93 0.89
C ASP A 254 -10.53 5.87 1.09
N PRO A 255 -9.72 5.93 0.02
CA PRO A 255 -8.28 5.74 0.13
C PRO A 255 -7.60 6.79 1.00
N VAL A 256 -8.07 8.05 0.97
CA VAL A 256 -7.43 9.16 1.66
C VAL A 256 -7.62 9.06 3.17
N LEU A 257 -8.87 8.86 3.60
CA LEU A 257 -9.23 8.72 5.01
C LEU A 257 -8.56 7.49 5.62
N MET A 258 -8.58 6.35 4.93
CA MET A 258 -7.92 5.12 5.40
C MET A 258 -6.42 5.32 5.53
N THR A 259 -5.81 6.01 4.57
CA THR A 259 -4.38 6.32 4.61
C THR A 259 -4.03 7.22 5.78
N ILE A 260 -4.80 8.27 6.08
CA ILE A 260 -4.57 9.14 7.24
C ILE A 260 -4.64 8.35 8.54
N ILE A 261 -5.68 7.53 8.71
CA ILE A 261 -5.88 6.71 9.92
C ILE A 261 -4.72 5.73 10.08
N ILE A 262 -4.41 4.96 9.04
CA ILE A 262 -3.35 3.95 9.08
C ILE A 262 -1.98 4.61 9.28
N SER A 263 -1.72 5.75 8.64
CA SER A 263 -0.48 6.51 8.82
C SER A 263 -0.29 6.98 10.26
N ALA A 264 -1.34 7.52 10.89
CA ALA A 264 -1.31 7.90 12.30
C ALA A 264 -1.09 6.67 13.20
N VAL A 265 -1.68 5.54 12.85
CA VAL A 265 -1.56 4.30 13.61
C VAL A 265 -0.16 3.69 13.51
N VAL A 266 0.37 3.61 12.30
CA VAL A 266 1.75 3.18 12.03
C VAL A 266 2.72 4.11 12.75
N ALA A 267 2.58 5.43 12.60
CA ALA A 267 3.44 6.40 13.28
C ALA A 267 3.45 6.21 14.80
N ALA A 268 2.29 5.97 15.42
CA ALA A 268 2.21 5.72 16.85
C ALA A 268 3.00 4.47 17.24
N VAL A 269 2.82 3.36 16.53
CA VAL A 269 3.49 2.09 16.82
C VAL A 269 5.00 2.18 16.58
N THR A 270 5.42 2.73 15.44
CA THR A 270 6.84 2.83 15.08
C THR A 270 7.60 3.79 16.02
N LEU A 271 7.04 4.97 16.31
CA LEU A 271 7.63 5.91 17.27
C LEU A 271 7.72 5.32 18.69
N ALA A 272 6.74 4.52 19.11
CA ALA A 272 6.79 3.83 20.40
C ALA A 272 7.88 2.74 20.45
N ILE A 273 8.10 2.00 19.35
CA ILE A 273 9.15 0.97 19.27
C ILE A 273 10.54 1.62 19.31
N VAL A 274 10.75 2.64 18.47
CA VAL A 274 12.04 3.30 18.28
C VAL A 274 12.36 4.23 19.45
N GLY A 275 11.49 5.19 19.72
CA GLY A 275 11.66 6.22 20.76
C GLY A 275 11.29 5.78 22.17
N GLY A 276 10.63 4.62 22.32
CA GLY A 276 10.03 4.20 23.57
C GLY A 276 8.77 5.01 23.91
N ILE A 277 8.04 4.56 24.94
CA ILE A 277 6.84 5.24 25.43
C ILE A 277 7.26 6.48 26.25
N THR A 278 7.61 7.55 25.55
CA THR A 278 8.18 8.79 26.13
C THR A 278 7.39 10.02 25.68
N ILE A 279 7.62 11.16 26.36
CA ILE A 279 7.00 12.44 25.96
C ILE A 279 7.46 12.86 24.57
N LYS A 280 8.74 12.63 24.24
CA LYS A 280 9.23 12.92 22.89
C LYS A 280 8.51 12.13 21.80
N ALA A 281 8.23 10.84 22.03
CA ALA A 281 7.49 10.02 21.06
C ALA A 281 6.05 10.52 20.89
N LEU A 282 5.42 10.99 21.98
CA LEU A 282 4.10 11.62 21.92
C LEU A 282 4.10 12.95 21.16
N SER A 283 5.08 13.82 21.43
CA SER A 283 5.23 15.09 20.72
C SER A 283 5.50 14.87 19.23
N ALA A 284 6.38 13.92 18.90
CA ALA A 284 6.66 13.50 17.54
C ALA A 284 5.42 12.94 16.85
N LEU A 285 4.59 12.15 17.54
CA LEU A 285 3.35 11.63 17.00
C LEU A 285 2.37 12.75 16.64
N ILE A 286 2.13 13.69 17.56
CA ILE A 286 1.23 14.83 17.29
C ILE A 286 1.75 15.69 16.13
N GLY A 287 3.06 15.94 16.12
CA GLY A 287 3.74 16.61 15.02
C GLY A 287 3.57 15.91 13.68
N THR A 288 3.74 14.58 13.68
CA THR A 288 3.66 13.75 12.48
C THR A 288 2.24 13.70 11.93
N THR A 289 1.26 13.45 12.80
CA THR A 289 -0.15 13.46 12.39
C THR A 289 -0.56 14.85 11.89
N GLY A 290 -0.11 15.92 12.55
CA GLY A 290 -0.35 17.28 12.08
C GLY A 290 0.26 17.56 10.70
N GLY A 291 1.52 17.19 10.49
CA GLY A 291 2.22 17.33 9.21
C GLY A 291 1.58 16.53 8.08
N VAL A 292 1.26 15.27 8.34
CA VAL A 292 0.58 14.37 7.38
C VAL A 292 -0.82 14.89 7.02
N LEU A 293 -1.59 15.35 8.01
CA LEU A 293 -2.90 15.95 7.76
C LEU A 293 -2.78 17.21 6.90
N THR A 294 -1.78 18.07 7.15
CA THR A 294 -1.55 19.25 6.31
C THR A 294 -1.12 18.88 4.89
N ALA A 295 -0.25 17.87 4.72
CA ALA A 295 0.13 17.37 3.40
C ALA A 295 -1.08 16.84 2.64
N GLY A 296 -1.88 15.97 3.27
CA GLY A 296 -3.08 15.39 2.65
C GLY A 296 -4.13 16.43 2.28
N LEU A 297 -4.38 17.41 3.16
CA LEU A 297 -5.33 18.49 2.88
C LEU A 297 -4.85 19.40 1.74
N LEU A 298 -3.55 19.70 1.68
CA LEU A 298 -2.98 20.46 0.58
C LEU A 298 -3.01 19.67 -0.72
N ALA A 299 -2.68 18.38 -0.69
CA ALA A 299 -2.77 17.50 -1.85
C ALA A 299 -4.20 17.46 -2.41
N LEU A 300 -5.22 17.33 -1.54
CA LEU A 300 -6.62 17.38 -1.94
C LEU A 300 -7.02 18.73 -2.54
N THR A 301 -6.70 19.83 -1.87
CA THR A 301 -7.13 21.16 -2.31
C THR A 301 -6.41 21.61 -3.57
N VAL A 302 -5.08 21.51 -3.61
CA VAL A 302 -4.26 21.87 -4.76
C VAL A 302 -4.46 20.89 -5.91
N GLY A 303 -4.52 19.59 -5.63
CA GLY A 303 -4.75 18.58 -6.66
C GLY A 303 -6.12 18.72 -7.32
N THR A 304 -7.17 19.01 -6.55
CA THR A 304 -8.50 19.29 -7.12
C THR A 304 -8.50 20.59 -7.92
N ALA A 305 -7.84 21.64 -7.42
CA ALA A 305 -7.73 22.93 -8.13
C ALA A 305 -6.93 22.81 -9.43
N ALA A 306 -5.90 21.98 -9.45
CA ALA A 306 -5.09 21.65 -10.63
C ALA A 306 -5.75 20.61 -11.55
N GLN A 307 -6.98 20.17 -11.23
CA GLN A 307 -7.75 19.18 -11.98
C GLN A 307 -7.06 17.83 -12.17
N LEU A 308 -6.16 17.46 -11.25
CA LEU A 308 -5.38 16.21 -11.34
C LEU A 308 -6.32 15.02 -11.48
N THR A 309 -6.09 14.18 -12.48
CA THR A 309 -7.04 13.11 -12.82
C THR A 309 -6.88 11.86 -11.97
N GLY A 310 -5.67 11.61 -11.47
CA GLY A 310 -5.31 10.35 -10.83
C GLY A 310 -4.98 9.23 -11.81
N PHE A 311 -4.99 9.50 -13.13
CA PHE A 311 -4.64 8.55 -14.19
C PHE A 311 -3.24 8.80 -14.77
N SER A 312 -2.37 9.43 -13.99
CA SER A 312 -1.03 9.78 -14.46
C SER A 312 -0.11 8.57 -14.66
N ASP A 313 -0.41 7.43 -14.03
CA ASP A 313 0.35 6.18 -14.13
C ASP A 313 -0.40 5.13 -14.97
N GLU A 314 0.33 4.36 -15.77
CA GLU A 314 -0.21 3.27 -16.59
C GLU A 314 -0.91 2.19 -15.73
N ASP A 315 -0.39 1.95 -14.52
CA ASP A 315 -0.98 1.01 -13.56
C ASP A 315 -2.40 1.41 -13.14
N MET A 316 -2.70 2.72 -13.10
CA MET A 316 -4.05 3.20 -12.78
C MET A 316 -5.04 2.87 -13.88
N HIS A 317 -4.58 2.81 -15.14
CA HIS A 317 -5.40 2.33 -16.24
C HIS A 317 -5.66 0.82 -16.12
N MET A 318 -4.69 0.03 -15.67
CA MET A 318 -4.87 -1.40 -15.46
C MET A 318 -5.92 -1.70 -14.38
N LEU A 319 -6.00 -0.89 -13.33
CA LEU A 319 -7.01 -1.04 -12.27
C LEU A 319 -8.45 -0.94 -12.79
N LEU A 320 -8.71 -0.16 -13.85
CA LEU A 320 -10.05 -0.04 -14.46
C LEU A 320 -10.52 -1.34 -15.13
N TYR A 321 -9.60 -2.22 -15.51
CA TYR A 321 -9.93 -3.49 -16.17
C TYR A 321 -10.16 -4.65 -15.19
N ILE A 322 -10.03 -4.41 -13.88
CA ILE A 322 -10.31 -5.42 -12.87
C ILE A 322 -11.83 -5.66 -12.82
N PRO A 323 -12.32 -6.91 -12.94
CA PRO A 323 -13.74 -7.24 -13.04
C PRO A 323 -14.52 -7.12 -11.70
N HIS A 324 -14.09 -6.24 -10.80
CA HIS A 324 -14.77 -5.98 -9.54
C HIS A 324 -15.85 -4.91 -9.70
N SER A 325 -16.99 -5.11 -9.04
CA SER A 325 -18.11 -4.16 -8.97
C SER A 325 -17.81 -2.97 -8.05
N ILE A 326 -16.56 -2.54 -7.95
CA ILE A 326 -16.08 -1.51 -7.03
C ILE A 326 -15.57 -0.34 -7.88
N ASP A 327 -16.13 0.83 -7.66
CA ASP A 327 -15.67 2.07 -8.27
C ASP A 327 -14.45 2.56 -7.49
N PHE A 328 -13.28 2.54 -8.11
CA PHE A 328 -12.04 2.97 -7.47
C PHE A 328 -11.89 4.48 -7.61
N ASP A 329 -11.72 5.18 -6.48
CA ASP A 329 -11.33 6.58 -6.49
C ASP A 329 -9.83 6.71 -6.84
N CYS A 330 -9.52 6.81 -8.13
CA CYS A 330 -8.14 6.97 -8.63
C CYS A 330 -7.48 8.26 -8.10
N ARG A 331 -8.25 9.34 -7.95
CA ARG A 331 -7.76 10.60 -7.35
C ARG A 331 -7.43 10.39 -5.87
N GLY A 332 -8.32 9.74 -5.14
CA GLY A 332 -8.09 9.36 -3.74
C GLY A 332 -6.86 8.48 -3.58
N LEU A 333 -6.64 7.52 -4.49
CA LEU A 333 -5.47 6.64 -4.47
C LEU A 333 -4.17 7.42 -4.73
N LEU A 334 -4.21 8.38 -5.65
CA LEU A 334 -3.09 9.29 -5.88
C LEU A 334 -2.73 10.07 -4.59
N PHE A 335 -3.72 10.68 -3.94
CA PHE A 335 -3.50 11.45 -2.72
C PHE A 335 -3.07 10.57 -1.53
N ALA A 336 -3.58 9.34 -1.44
CA ALA A 336 -3.11 8.34 -0.49
C ALA A 336 -1.61 8.04 -0.69
N GLY A 337 -1.18 7.85 -1.94
CA GLY A 337 0.23 7.68 -2.29
C GLY A 337 1.09 8.87 -1.84
N MET A 338 0.64 10.11 -2.06
CA MET A 338 1.35 11.32 -1.60
C MET A 338 1.50 11.36 -0.07
N ILE A 339 0.46 10.98 0.67
CA ILE A 339 0.49 10.94 2.14
C ILE A 339 1.49 9.90 2.65
N ILE A 340 1.47 8.68 2.11
CA ILE A 340 2.40 7.61 2.49
C ILE A 340 3.85 8.01 2.17
N GLY A 341 4.07 8.62 1.00
CA GLY A 341 5.39 9.11 0.60
C GLY A 341 5.95 10.18 1.54
N ALA A 342 5.09 11.04 2.08
CA ALA A 342 5.50 12.06 3.06
C ALA A 342 5.68 11.50 4.49
N LEU A 343 4.91 10.47 4.89
CA LEU A 343 4.85 9.96 6.26
C LEU A 343 6.22 9.68 6.89
N GLY A 344 7.10 9.00 6.15
CA GLY A 344 8.43 8.61 6.65
C GLY A 344 9.29 9.82 7.01
N ALA A 345 9.42 10.77 6.08
CA ALA A 345 10.21 11.99 6.29
C ALA A 345 9.66 12.83 7.45
N VAL A 346 8.33 12.94 7.56
CA VAL A 346 7.67 13.69 8.64
C VAL A 346 7.93 13.05 10.01
N MET A 347 7.86 11.72 10.08
CA MET A 347 8.11 10.96 11.32
C MET A 347 9.53 11.17 11.86
N ASP A 348 10.52 11.12 10.97
CA ASP A 348 11.92 11.28 11.35
C ASP A 348 12.25 12.70 11.83
N VAL A 349 11.68 13.72 11.18
CA VAL A 349 11.83 15.12 11.63
C VAL A 349 11.15 15.35 12.97
N GLY A 350 9.94 14.84 13.15
CA GLY A 350 9.21 14.93 14.41
C GLY A 350 10.01 14.31 15.57
N MET A 351 10.56 13.11 15.36
CA MET A 351 11.37 12.43 16.37
C MET A 351 12.68 13.16 16.66
N SER A 352 13.35 13.69 15.63
CA SER A 352 14.62 14.41 15.77
C SER A 352 14.45 15.69 16.60
N ILE A 353 13.44 16.49 16.29
CA ILE A 353 13.12 17.72 17.05
C ILE A 353 12.74 17.39 18.49
N ALA A 354 11.86 16.41 18.69
CA ALA A 354 11.42 16.04 20.02
C ALA A 354 12.58 15.50 20.88
N SER A 355 13.52 14.76 20.27
CA SER A 355 14.72 14.28 20.95
C SER A 355 15.67 15.42 21.31
N ALA A 356 15.90 16.39 20.42
CA ALA A 356 16.75 17.54 20.69
C ALA A 356 16.19 18.41 21.83
N ILE A 357 14.87 18.65 21.84
CA ILE A 357 14.21 19.40 22.93
C ILE A 357 14.35 18.65 24.26
N GLU A 358 14.19 17.33 24.27
CA GLU A 358 14.39 16.51 25.48
C GLU A 358 15.82 16.65 26.01
N GLU A 359 16.82 16.62 25.13
CA GLU A 359 18.23 16.73 25.50
C GLU A 359 18.56 18.12 26.07
N ILE A 360 18.08 19.18 25.44
CA ILE A 360 18.24 20.57 25.93
C ILE A 360 17.56 20.74 27.29
N MET A 361 16.36 20.20 27.47
CA MET A 361 15.66 20.23 28.76
C MET A 361 16.43 19.47 29.84
N ARG A 362 17.01 18.31 29.51
CA ARG A 362 17.82 17.54 30.46
C ARG A 362 19.12 18.27 30.84
N ALA A 363 19.75 18.95 29.88
CA ALA A 363 20.98 19.70 30.10
C ALA A 363 20.74 20.98 30.93
N ASN A 364 19.64 21.69 30.70
CA ASN A 364 19.24 22.86 31.48
C ASN A 364 17.79 22.71 31.99
N PRO A 365 17.58 22.08 33.16
CA PRO A 365 16.25 21.96 33.75
C PRO A 365 15.59 23.32 34.07
N ALA A 366 16.36 24.40 34.21
CA ALA A 366 15.86 25.74 34.49
C ALA A 366 15.30 26.47 33.25
N ILE A 367 15.52 25.94 32.05
CA ILE A 367 15.03 26.54 30.78
C ILE A 367 13.51 26.75 30.75
N GLY A 368 13.07 27.87 30.17
CA GLY A 368 11.64 28.20 30.05
C GLY A 368 10.96 27.53 28.85
N THR A 369 9.65 27.32 28.91
CA THR A 369 8.85 26.73 27.82
C THR A 369 9.04 27.44 26.48
N GLY A 370 9.03 28.79 26.46
CA GLY A 370 9.25 29.56 25.24
C GLY A 370 10.65 29.40 24.65
N GLN A 371 11.65 29.20 25.50
CA GLN A 371 13.02 28.92 25.07
C GLN A 371 13.16 27.50 24.51
N LEU A 372 12.46 26.51 25.07
CA LEU A 372 12.37 25.15 24.51
C LEU A 372 11.72 25.14 23.12
N ILE A 373 10.61 25.87 22.96
CA ILE A 373 9.94 25.99 21.66
C ILE A 373 10.88 26.64 20.64
N ARG A 374 11.55 27.74 21.02
CA ARG A 374 12.51 28.42 20.14
C ARG A 374 13.69 27.51 19.77
N ALA A 375 14.20 26.72 20.72
CA ALA A 375 15.26 25.75 20.47
C ALA A 375 14.80 24.67 19.48
N GLY A 376 13.60 24.11 19.67
CA GLY A 376 12.99 23.16 18.73
C GLY A 376 12.82 23.73 17.32
N MET A 377 12.34 24.98 17.22
CA MET A 377 12.20 25.68 15.95
C MET A 377 13.54 25.93 15.26
N ASN A 378 14.61 26.21 16.00
CA ASN A 378 15.95 26.38 15.44
C ASN A 378 16.48 25.06 14.87
N VAL A 379 16.42 23.97 15.65
CA VAL A 379 16.80 22.63 15.17
C VAL A 379 15.98 22.22 13.94
N GLY A 380 14.67 22.48 13.97
CA GLY A 380 13.80 22.22 12.84
C GLY A 380 14.18 23.02 11.60
N ARG A 381 14.56 24.30 11.75
CA ARG A 381 15.02 25.14 10.63
C ARG A 381 16.28 24.56 9.98
N ASP A 382 17.20 24.02 10.78
CA ASP A 382 18.44 23.42 10.29
C ASP A 382 18.18 22.13 9.49
N ILE A 383 17.22 21.32 9.92
CA ILE A 383 16.88 20.04 9.27
C ILE A 383 15.93 20.24 8.07
N MET A 384 15.09 21.29 8.09
CA MET A 384 14.08 21.54 7.06
C MET A 384 14.65 21.55 5.64
N GLY A 385 15.75 22.27 5.41
CA GLY A 385 16.34 22.42 4.08
C GLY A 385 16.90 21.11 3.53
N THR A 386 17.59 20.34 4.38
CA THR A 386 18.19 19.07 3.96
C THR A 386 17.11 18.03 3.63
N MET A 387 16.07 17.93 4.46
CA MET A 387 14.99 16.96 4.26
C MET A 387 14.07 17.32 3.09
N ALA A 388 13.78 18.61 2.86
CA ALA A 388 13.01 19.04 1.69
C ALA A 388 13.75 18.70 0.39
N ASN A 389 15.06 18.96 0.33
CA ASN A 389 15.88 18.58 -0.82
C ASN A 389 15.88 17.07 -1.04
N THR A 390 16.01 16.26 0.02
CA THR A 390 15.91 14.80 -0.10
C THR A 390 14.59 14.36 -0.69
N LEU A 391 13.48 14.96 -0.26
CA LEU A 391 12.15 14.60 -0.74
C LEU A 391 11.94 15.01 -2.21
N ILE A 392 12.34 16.22 -2.58
CA ILE A 392 12.28 16.70 -3.97
C ILE A 392 13.13 15.82 -4.88
N LEU A 393 14.38 15.54 -4.49
CA LEU A 393 15.29 14.70 -5.28
C LEU A 393 14.79 13.26 -5.40
N ALA A 394 14.15 12.71 -4.36
CA ALA A 394 13.57 11.37 -4.42
C ALA A 394 12.46 11.27 -5.47
N TYR A 395 11.57 12.27 -5.53
CA TYR A 395 10.50 12.30 -6.54
C TYR A 395 11.03 12.66 -7.94
N THR A 396 11.90 13.67 -8.05
CA THR A 396 12.55 14.03 -9.33
C THR A 396 13.35 12.86 -9.90
N GLY A 397 14.02 12.07 -9.06
CA GLY A 397 14.77 10.88 -9.47
C GLY A 397 13.89 9.83 -10.16
N GLY A 398 12.66 9.62 -9.67
CA GLY A 398 11.68 8.74 -10.31
C GLY A 398 11.20 9.25 -11.66
N ALA A 399 11.19 10.58 -11.87
CA ALA A 399 10.72 11.22 -13.09
C ALA A 399 11.81 11.42 -14.18
N ILE A 400 13.07 11.00 -13.94
CA ILE A 400 14.18 11.20 -14.89
C ILE A 400 13.88 10.64 -16.30
N PRO A 401 13.38 9.40 -16.47
CA PRO A 401 13.11 8.86 -17.81
C PRO A 401 12.12 9.72 -18.59
N LEU A 402 11.09 10.22 -17.90
CA LEU A 402 10.09 11.10 -18.51
C LEU A 402 10.68 12.46 -18.89
N MET A 403 11.54 13.04 -18.04
CA MET A 403 12.25 14.28 -18.37
C MET A 403 13.13 14.09 -19.63
N LEU A 404 13.83 12.96 -19.74
CA LEU A 404 14.63 12.63 -20.92
C LEU A 404 13.78 12.49 -22.18
N VAL A 405 12.60 11.89 -22.10
CA VAL A 405 11.65 11.82 -23.23
C VAL A 405 11.30 13.22 -23.70
N PHE A 406 10.90 14.12 -22.80
CA PHE A 406 10.54 15.48 -23.21
C PHE A 406 11.70 16.29 -23.76
N MET A 407 12.90 16.10 -23.21
CA MET A 407 14.13 16.71 -23.73
C MET A 407 14.48 16.17 -25.12
N ALA A 408 14.35 14.85 -25.34
CA ALA A 408 14.64 14.22 -26.63
C ALA A 408 13.66 14.64 -27.73
N TYR A 409 12.39 14.91 -27.37
CA TYR A 409 11.37 15.40 -28.29
C TYR A 409 11.28 16.94 -28.36
N ASP A 410 12.24 17.68 -27.79
CA ASP A 410 12.25 19.16 -27.74
C ASP A 410 10.89 19.76 -27.34
N THR A 411 10.23 19.12 -26.36
CA THR A 411 8.88 19.52 -25.96
C THR A 411 8.95 20.89 -25.26
N PRO A 412 8.13 21.89 -25.65
CA PRO A 412 8.14 23.20 -25.01
C PRO A 412 7.85 23.08 -23.50
N PHE A 413 8.64 23.77 -22.67
CA PHE A 413 8.48 23.74 -21.20
C PHE A 413 7.05 24.09 -20.75
N LEU A 414 6.41 25.03 -21.45
CA LEU A 414 5.02 25.40 -21.19
C LEU A 414 4.06 24.21 -21.33
N LYS A 415 4.30 23.29 -22.28
CA LYS A 415 3.51 22.06 -22.41
C LYS A 415 3.85 21.08 -21.28
N ILE A 416 5.15 20.89 -20.99
CA ILE A 416 5.63 19.94 -19.98
C ILE A 416 4.99 20.21 -18.61
N ILE A 417 5.02 21.46 -18.14
CA ILE A 417 4.52 21.80 -16.80
C ILE A 417 3.01 21.64 -16.64
N ASN A 418 2.26 21.65 -17.75
CA ASN A 418 0.81 21.51 -17.78
C ASN A 418 0.35 20.06 -18.03
N LEU A 419 1.26 19.11 -18.19
CA LEU A 419 0.89 17.70 -18.28
C LEU A 419 0.49 17.17 -16.90
N ASP A 420 -0.61 16.40 -16.86
CA ASP A 420 -1.16 15.82 -15.63
C ASP A 420 -0.12 15.02 -14.83
N LEU A 421 0.73 14.24 -15.50
CA LEU A 421 1.80 13.46 -14.86
C LEU A 421 2.85 14.35 -14.18
N ILE A 422 3.35 15.37 -14.88
CA ILE A 422 4.34 16.30 -14.32
C ILE A 422 3.73 17.14 -13.20
N ALA A 423 2.52 17.66 -13.40
CA ALA A 423 1.79 18.40 -12.38
C ALA A 423 1.59 17.54 -11.12
N THR A 424 1.26 16.26 -11.30
CA THR A 424 1.13 15.29 -10.20
C THR A 424 2.43 15.11 -9.43
N GLU A 425 3.58 14.92 -10.09
CA GLU A 425 4.87 14.80 -9.40
C GLU A 425 5.27 16.08 -8.66
N VAL A 426 5.03 17.25 -9.28
CA VAL A 426 5.33 18.55 -8.67
C VAL A 426 4.45 18.77 -7.43
N VAL A 427 3.15 18.51 -7.53
CA VAL A 427 2.23 18.62 -6.38
C VAL A 427 2.62 17.61 -5.28
N ARG A 428 2.96 16.37 -5.63
CA ARG A 428 3.45 15.36 -4.67
C ARG A 428 4.68 15.83 -3.90
N ALA A 429 5.69 16.34 -4.61
CA ALA A 429 6.93 16.82 -4.00
C ALA A 429 6.71 18.05 -3.10
N LEU A 430 5.94 19.03 -3.57
CA LEU A 430 5.69 20.28 -2.85
C LEU A 430 4.78 20.08 -1.64
N THR A 431 3.66 19.36 -1.78
CA THR A 431 2.72 19.13 -0.67
C THR A 431 3.33 18.28 0.42
N GLY A 432 4.12 17.26 0.06
CA GLY A 432 4.91 16.48 1.02
C GLY A 432 5.93 17.34 1.76
N SER A 433 6.64 18.22 1.06
CA SER A 433 7.61 19.14 1.66
C SER A 433 6.94 20.17 2.57
N ILE A 434 5.78 20.70 2.21
CA ILE A 434 5.03 21.63 3.05
C ILE A 434 4.50 20.93 4.31
N GLY A 435 4.00 19.69 4.19
CA GLY A 435 3.58 18.91 5.35
C GLY A 435 4.72 18.65 6.33
N LEU A 436 5.92 18.37 5.82
CA LEU A 436 7.15 18.29 6.60
C LEU A 436 7.47 19.62 7.31
N ILE A 437 7.41 20.73 6.58
CA ILE A 437 7.64 22.08 7.12
C ILE A 437 6.64 22.40 8.24
N MET A 438 5.38 22.00 8.09
CA MET A 438 4.31 22.20 9.08
C MET A 438 4.46 21.30 10.31
N ALA A 439 5.07 20.12 10.18
CA ALA A 439 5.34 19.25 11.33
C ALA A 439 6.35 19.86 12.31
N ILE A 440 7.26 20.72 11.83
CA ILE A 440 8.29 21.37 12.65
C ILE A 440 7.69 22.26 13.76
N PRO A 441 6.85 23.28 13.45
CA PRO A 441 6.22 24.09 14.47
C PRO A 441 5.31 23.25 15.36
N ILE A 442 4.51 22.34 14.79
CA ILE A 442 3.58 21.51 15.58
C ILE A 442 4.35 20.67 16.62
N THR A 443 5.44 20.02 16.21
CA THR A 443 6.31 19.25 17.11
C THR A 443 6.98 20.14 18.16
N SER A 444 7.51 21.29 17.74
CA SER A 444 8.23 22.21 18.64
C SER A 444 7.32 22.79 19.72
N PHE A 445 6.11 23.23 19.34
CA PHE A 445 5.11 23.73 20.29
C PHE A 445 4.63 22.63 21.24
N THR A 446 4.25 21.47 20.71
CA THR A 446 3.73 20.35 21.52
C THR A 446 4.79 19.82 22.48
N SER A 447 6.02 19.63 22.01
CA SER A 447 7.16 19.21 22.84
C SER A 447 7.48 20.22 23.93
N GLY A 448 7.61 21.50 23.58
CA GLY A 448 7.88 22.56 24.54
C GLY A 448 6.81 22.64 25.64
N ILE A 449 5.53 22.60 25.27
CA ILE A 449 4.41 22.62 26.23
C ILE A 449 4.42 21.37 27.11
N LEU A 450 4.53 20.17 26.54
CA LEU A 450 4.48 18.92 27.30
C LEU A 450 5.64 18.80 28.29
N PHE A 451 6.87 19.13 27.87
CA PHE A 451 8.02 19.13 28.77
C PHE A 451 7.94 20.26 29.81
N GLY A 452 7.44 21.44 29.43
CA GLY A 452 7.23 22.57 30.34
C GLY A 452 6.19 22.28 31.44
N LEU A 453 5.13 21.56 31.13
CA LEU A 453 4.10 21.15 32.10
C LEU A 453 4.66 20.16 33.13
N ILE A 454 5.53 19.24 32.72
CA ILE A 454 6.13 18.26 33.62
C ILE A 454 7.06 18.94 34.63
N LYS A 455 7.83 19.92 34.18
CA LYS A 455 8.68 20.72 35.06
C LYS A 455 7.89 21.39 36.19
N ARG A 456 6.74 22.02 35.87
CA ARG A 456 5.87 22.67 36.87
C ARG A 456 5.31 21.70 37.91
N ASN A 457 5.09 20.43 37.54
CA ASN A 457 4.60 19.41 38.47
C ASN A 457 5.71 18.81 39.36
N VAL A 458 6.99 18.92 38.97
CA VAL A 458 8.13 18.42 39.75
C VAL A 458 8.68 19.48 40.72
N ASN A 459 8.64 20.76 40.34
CA ASN A 459 8.96 21.90 41.22
C ASN A 459 7.71 22.78 41.42
N PRO A 460 6.83 22.47 42.39
CA PRO A 460 5.63 23.25 42.64
C PRO A 460 5.86 24.58 43.39
N ILE A 461 7.10 25.09 43.45
CA ILE A 461 7.43 26.30 44.23
C ILE A 461 8.09 27.34 43.31
N THR A 462 7.25 28.25 42.81
CA THR A 462 7.47 29.70 42.75
C THR A 462 6.11 30.36 42.69
#